data_AF-A0A5K0X5H0-F1
#
_entry.id   AF-A0A5K0X5H0-F1
#
_cell.length_a   1.000
_cell.length_b   1.000
_cell.length_c   1.000
_cell.angle_alpha   90.00
_cell.angle_beta   90.00
_cell.angle_gamma   90.00
#
_symmetry.space_group_name_H-M   'P 1'
#
loop_
_entity.id
_entity.type
_entity.pdbx_description
1 polymer ?
#
loop_
_entity_poly.entity_id
_entity_poly.type
_entity_poly.pdbx_seq_one_letter_code
_entity_poly.pdbx_strand_id
1 'polypeptide(L)'
;FADGSNIDQFELRLVEKVLVELLWHDYIFPVYSTRPCELTYSKLGSSEKDNVQSCGKGPSDALNTKYSANYIQELGDHIVEMAAAIFSKSSRLLVTFSTAFLHDCINIIKQAELGVFPELAERLGNFLVLLAKQNTEAAGKWPLHHFAGPLMSKSFPLIRSS
;
A
#
# COMPACT_ATOMS: atom_id res chain seq x y z
N PHE A 1 35.92 -12.58 -7.03
CA PHE A 1 35.40 -11.46 -6.24
C PHE A 1 34.20 -10.90 -6.97
N ALA A 2 32.99 -11.13 -6.46
CA ALA A 2 31.79 -10.54 -7.05
C ALA A 2 31.79 -9.04 -6.73
N ASP A 3 31.67 -8.22 -7.77
CA ASP A 3 31.64 -6.77 -7.69
C ASP A 3 30.44 -6.32 -6.85
N GLY A 4 30.66 -5.44 -5.86
CA GLY A 4 29.64 -4.99 -4.91
C GLY A 4 28.43 -4.34 -5.58
N SER A 5 28.61 -3.84 -6.80
CA SER A 5 27.57 -3.27 -7.65
C SER A 5 26.42 -4.24 -7.99
N ASN A 6 26.70 -5.54 -8.16
CA ASN A 6 25.69 -6.54 -8.52
C ASN A 6 24.87 -6.98 -7.30
N ILE A 7 25.49 -7.00 -6.11
CA ILE A 7 24.81 -7.33 -4.86
C ILE A 7 23.81 -6.23 -4.51
N ASP A 8 24.21 -4.96 -4.62
CA ASP A 8 23.33 -3.81 -4.39
C ASP A 8 22.12 -3.79 -5.33
N GLN A 9 22.32 -4.12 -6.62
CA GLN A 9 21.21 -4.22 -7.58
C GLN A 9 20.26 -5.39 -7.28
N PHE A 10 20.79 -6.52 -6.82
CA PHE A 10 19.98 -7.67 -6.43
C PHE A 10 19.12 -7.35 -5.21
N GLU A 11 19.71 -6.75 -4.17
CA GLU A 11 18.97 -6.33 -2.96
C GLU A 11 17.88 -5.32 -3.28
N LEU A 12 18.18 -4.34 -4.14
CA LEU A 12 17.19 -3.36 -4.58
C LEU A 12 16.02 -4.02 -5.31
N ARG A 13 16.31 -4.91 -6.27
CA ARG A 13 15.27 -5.65 -7.00
C ARG A 13 14.49 -6.59 -6.09
N LEU A 14 15.11 -7.17 -5.07
CA LEU A 14 14.41 -8.01 -4.11
C LEU A 14 13.40 -7.19 -3.31
N VAL A 15 13.78 -6.01 -2.83
CA VAL A 15 12.85 -5.11 -2.12
C VAL A 15 11.73 -4.66 -3.05
N GLU A 16 12.04 -4.28 -4.27
CA GLU A 16 11.02 -3.90 -5.26
C GLU A 16 10.03 -5.04 -5.54
N LYS A 17 10.53 -6.22 -5.93
CA LYS A 17 9.68 -7.34 -6.33
C LYS A 17 8.93 -7.96 -5.15
N VAL A 18 9.55 -8.08 -3.99
CA VAL A 18 8.94 -8.78 -2.85
C VAL A 18 8.17 -7.81 -1.96
N LEU A 19 8.80 -6.72 -1.51
CA LEU A 19 8.16 -5.83 -0.55
C LEU A 19 7.11 -4.94 -1.22
N VAL A 20 7.39 -4.42 -2.41
CA VAL A 20 6.46 -3.52 -3.12
C VAL A 20 5.43 -4.31 -3.94
N GLU A 21 5.88 -5.10 -4.92
CA GLU A 21 4.99 -5.71 -5.90
C GLU A 21 4.18 -6.90 -5.36
N LEU A 22 4.67 -7.59 -4.33
CA LEU A 22 3.98 -8.73 -3.73
C LEU A 22 3.32 -8.35 -2.40
N LEU A 23 4.11 -8.08 -1.37
CA LEU A 23 3.60 -7.97 0.00
C LEU A 23 2.71 -6.73 0.20
N TRP A 24 3.22 -5.56 -0.18
CA TRP A 24 2.46 -4.32 -0.05
C TRP A 24 1.20 -4.32 -0.92
N HIS A 25 1.31 -4.80 -2.16
CA HIS A 25 0.17 -4.92 -3.04
C HIS A 25 -0.88 -5.90 -2.50
N ASP A 26 -0.50 -7.08 -2.00
CA ASP A 26 -1.43 -8.04 -1.40
C ASP A 26 -2.07 -7.50 -0.11
N TYR A 27 -1.32 -6.71 0.67
CA TYR A 27 -1.87 -6.05 1.85
C TYR A 27 -2.92 -5.00 1.46
N ILE A 28 -2.61 -4.05 0.58
CA ILE A 28 -3.54 -2.96 0.23
C ILE A 28 -4.69 -3.46 -0.65
N PHE A 29 -4.39 -4.27 -1.66
CA PHE A 29 -5.33 -4.78 -2.66
C PHE A 29 -5.43 -6.32 -2.63
N PRO A 30 -5.84 -6.95 -1.49
CA PRO A 30 -6.06 -8.37 -1.40
C PRO A 30 -7.25 -8.68 -2.30
N VAL A 31 -6.93 -9.16 -3.50
CA VAL A 31 -7.81 -9.70 -4.53
C VAL A 31 -9.11 -8.91 -4.69
N TYR A 32 -9.13 -8.05 -5.72
CA TYR A 32 -10.32 -7.46 -6.32
C TYR A 32 -11.57 -8.30 -6.03
N SER A 33 -12.39 -7.81 -5.08
CA SER A 33 -13.77 -8.25 -4.91
C SER A 33 -14.38 -8.38 -6.30
N THR A 34 -15.05 -9.50 -6.58
CA THR A 34 -15.69 -9.85 -7.86
C THR A 34 -16.68 -8.79 -8.34
N ARG A 35 -16.14 -7.67 -8.81
CA ARG A 35 -16.73 -6.60 -9.58
C ARG A 35 -15.62 -6.18 -10.52
N PRO A 36 -15.74 -6.43 -11.83
CA PRO A 36 -14.83 -5.82 -12.79
C PRO A 36 -15.15 -4.33 -12.84
N CYS A 37 -14.64 -3.57 -11.88
CA CYS A 37 -14.41 -2.15 -12.08
C CYS A 37 -12.93 -2.04 -12.38
N GLU A 38 -12.64 -2.07 -13.68
CA GLU A 38 -11.41 -1.55 -14.25
C GLU A 38 -10.99 -0.29 -13.47
N LEU A 39 -9.90 -0.41 -12.69
CA LEU A 39 -9.07 0.74 -12.36
C LEU A 39 -8.33 1.10 -13.64
N THR A 40 -9.05 1.68 -14.59
CA THR A 40 -8.48 2.27 -15.80
C THR A 40 -7.75 3.53 -15.38
N TYR A 41 -6.44 3.41 -15.25
CA TYR A 41 -5.54 4.55 -15.30
C TYR A 41 -5.75 5.24 -16.67
N SER A 42 -6.39 6.42 -16.64
CA SER A 42 -6.41 7.43 -17.71
C SER A 42 -7.28 7.15 -18.94
N LYS A 43 -8.42 7.85 -19.07
CA LYS A 43 -8.62 8.85 -20.14
C LYS A 43 -9.85 9.72 -19.87
N LEU A 44 -9.58 11.02 -19.69
CA LEU A 44 -10.55 12.09 -19.84
C LEU A 44 -11.11 12.06 -21.28
N GLY A 45 -12.43 11.88 -21.44
CA GLY A 45 -13.08 12.11 -22.73
C GLY A 45 -14.39 11.35 -22.97
N SER A 46 -15.50 12.05 -22.72
CA SER A 46 -16.79 11.98 -23.44
C SER A 46 -17.61 10.67 -23.44
N SER A 47 -18.81 10.75 -22.84
CA SER A 47 -20.12 10.56 -23.50
C SER A 47 -21.12 9.73 -22.66
N GLU A 48 -22.24 10.39 -22.36
CA GLU A 48 -23.56 9.90 -21.94
C GLU A 48 -24.00 8.52 -22.48
N LYS A 49 -24.41 7.60 -21.58
CA LYS A 49 -25.80 7.09 -21.45
C LYS A 49 -25.91 5.85 -20.55
N ASP A 50 -26.93 5.88 -19.71
CA ASP A 50 -27.63 4.81 -18.98
C ASP A 50 -27.29 3.35 -19.31
N ASN A 51 -26.97 2.54 -18.29
CA ASN A 51 -27.74 1.33 -17.99
C ASN A 51 -27.46 0.78 -16.57
N VAL A 52 -28.50 0.67 -15.75
CA VAL A 52 -28.47 -0.02 -14.45
C VAL A 52 -28.49 -1.53 -14.72
N GLN A 53 -27.38 -2.24 -14.50
CA GLN A 53 -27.35 -3.69 -14.58
C GLN A 53 -27.18 -4.31 -13.19
N SER A 54 -28.31 -4.80 -12.64
CA SER A 54 -28.33 -5.58 -11.40
C SER A 54 -27.59 -6.91 -11.60
N CYS A 55 -26.54 -7.15 -10.82
CA CYS A 55 -25.79 -8.41 -10.85
C CYS A 55 -26.52 -9.46 -9.99
N GLY A 56 -26.97 -10.54 -10.64
CA GLY A 56 -27.76 -11.62 -10.03
C GLY A 56 -26.96 -12.48 -9.06
N LYS A 57 -27.65 -12.93 -8.00
CA LYS A 57 -27.21 -13.99 -7.08
C LYS A 57 -27.30 -15.35 -7.79
N GLY A 58 -26.18 -16.07 -7.89
CA GLY A 58 -26.12 -17.49 -8.22
C GLY A 58 -25.45 -18.28 -7.09
N PRO A 59 -25.93 -19.49 -6.75
CA PRO A 59 -25.45 -20.26 -5.60
C PRO A 59 -24.20 -21.07 -5.95
N SER A 60 -23.04 -20.58 -5.54
CA SER A 60 -21.79 -21.36 -5.46
C SER A 60 -20.97 -20.82 -4.29
N ASP A 61 -21.54 -20.99 -3.10
CA ASP A 61 -20.84 -20.81 -1.82
C ASP A 61 -19.95 -22.05 -1.59
N ALA A 62 -18.61 -21.90 -1.66
CA ALA A 62 -17.63 -22.67 -0.85
C ALA A 62 -16.13 -22.48 -1.23
N LEU A 63 -15.74 -21.68 -2.23
CA LEU A 63 -14.30 -21.42 -2.52
C LEU A 63 -13.86 -19.98 -2.31
N ASN A 64 -14.70 -19.18 -1.66
CA ASN A 64 -14.46 -17.76 -1.41
C ASN A 64 -13.77 -17.55 -0.06
N THR A 65 -12.62 -18.21 0.18
CA THR A 65 -11.77 -17.88 1.33
C THR A 65 -11.01 -16.59 1.03
N LYS A 66 -11.78 -15.51 1.07
CA LYS A 66 -11.36 -14.15 1.46
C LYS A 66 -10.35 -14.27 2.60
N TYR A 67 -9.15 -13.72 2.44
CA TYR A 67 -8.14 -13.75 3.50
C TYR A 67 -8.75 -13.36 4.85
N SER A 68 -8.43 -14.10 5.90
CA SER A 68 -8.95 -13.79 7.24
C SER A 68 -8.42 -12.42 7.69
N ALA A 69 -9.18 -11.74 8.55
CA ALA A 69 -8.71 -10.48 9.14
C ALA A 69 -7.35 -10.66 9.85
N ASN A 70 -7.15 -11.82 10.48
CA ASN A 70 -5.89 -12.19 11.12
C ASN A 70 -4.72 -12.25 10.11
N TYR A 71 -4.91 -12.87 8.93
CA TYR A 71 -3.87 -12.92 7.91
C TYR A 71 -3.44 -11.52 7.46
N ILE A 72 -4.41 -10.63 7.21
CA ILE A 72 -4.09 -9.26 6.75
C ILE A 72 -3.35 -8.49 7.84
N GLN A 73 -3.75 -8.64 9.11
CA GLN A 73 -3.05 -8.02 10.23
C GLN A 73 -1.62 -8.56 10.35
N GLU A 74 -1.44 -9.88 10.35
CA GLU A 74 -0.13 -10.53 10.39
C GLU A 74 0.73 -10.08 9.21
N LEU A 75 0.19 -10.01 7.99
CA LEU A 75 0.91 -9.52 6.82
C LEU A 75 1.39 -8.07 7.02
N GLY A 76 0.54 -7.21 7.57
CA GLY A 76 0.91 -5.83 7.92
C GLY A 76 2.07 -5.77 8.91
N ASP A 77 2.01 -6.59 9.97
CA ASP A 77 3.07 -6.70 10.98
C ASP A 77 4.40 -7.15 10.35
N HIS A 78 4.36 -8.20 9.53
CA HIS A 78 5.55 -8.72 8.83
C HIS A 78 6.16 -7.70 7.86
N ILE A 79 5.34 -6.92 7.14
CA ILE A 79 5.82 -5.85 6.25
C ILE A 79 6.57 -4.79 7.08
N VAL A 80 6.00 -4.37 8.22
CA VAL A 80 6.62 -3.37 9.11
C VAL A 80 7.93 -3.90 9.71
N GLU A 81 7.97 -5.15 10.13
CA GLU A 81 9.19 -5.83 10.60
C GLU A 81 10.27 -5.89 9.52
N MET A 82 9.92 -6.33 8.31
CA MET A 82 10.85 -6.36 7.17
C MET A 82 11.38 -4.96 6.85
N ALA A 83 10.52 -3.96 6.81
CA ALA A 83 10.90 -2.60 6.50
C ALA A 83 11.84 -2.01 7.57
N ALA A 84 11.65 -2.31 8.86
CA ALA A 84 12.61 -1.96 9.91
C ALA A 84 13.94 -2.70 9.81
N ALA A 85 13.91 -3.98 9.47
CA ALA A 85 15.13 -4.76 9.27
C ALA A 85 15.94 -4.20 8.09
N ILE A 86 15.26 -3.84 6.99
CA ILE A 86 15.85 -3.17 5.83
C ILE A 86 16.42 -1.81 6.24
N PHE A 87 15.69 -1.01 7.00
CA PHE A 87 16.17 0.29 7.48
C PHE A 87 17.45 0.17 8.31
N SER A 88 17.49 -0.81 9.22
CA SER A 88 18.62 -1.09 10.09
C SER A 88 19.85 -1.56 9.30
N LYS A 89 19.65 -2.30 8.21
CA LYS A 89 20.72 -2.78 7.33
C LYS A 89 21.20 -1.71 6.35
N SER A 90 20.28 -1.04 5.67
CA SER A 90 20.54 -0.03 4.63
C SER A 90 19.29 0.80 4.35
N SER A 91 19.25 2.03 4.88
CA SER A 91 18.17 2.99 4.64
C SER A 91 17.95 3.34 3.16
N ARG A 92 18.96 3.11 2.31
CA ARG A 92 18.85 3.32 0.85
C ARG A 92 17.89 2.33 0.18
N LEU A 93 17.87 1.07 0.63
CA LEU A 93 16.98 0.04 0.08
C LEU A 93 15.51 0.35 0.37
N LEU A 94 15.26 1.04 1.49
CA LEU A 94 13.93 1.45 1.90
C LEU A 94 13.35 2.57 1.02
N VAL A 95 14.18 3.31 0.29
CA VAL A 95 13.73 4.42 -0.58
C VAL A 95 12.70 3.93 -1.60
N THR A 96 12.96 2.77 -2.22
CA THR A 96 12.05 2.15 -3.20
C THR A 96 10.68 1.88 -2.59
N PHE A 97 10.65 1.20 -1.43
CA PHE A 97 9.39 0.90 -0.74
C PHE A 97 8.69 2.17 -0.26
N SER A 98 9.40 3.10 0.37
CA SER A 98 8.82 4.35 0.85
C SER A 98 8.21 5.19 -0.28
N THR A 99 8.81 5.18 -1.48
CA THR A 99 8.29 5.91 -2.64
C THR A 99 6.96 5.32 -3.11
N ALA A 100 6.89 3.99 -3.27
CA ALA A 100 5.66 3.30 -3.65
C ALA A 100 4.57 3.48 -2.59
N PHE A 101 4.90 3.23 -1.32
CA PHE A 101 4.02 3.46 -0.19
C PHE A 101 3.42 4.87 -0.19
N LEU A 102 4.25 5.91 -0.33
CA LEU A 102 3.80 7.30 -0.32
C LEU A 102 2.89 7.61 -1.49
N HIS A 103 3.20 7.11 -2.68
CA HIS A 103 2.35 7.26 -3.86
C HIS A 103 0.96 6.67 -3.61
N ASP A 104 0.90 5.46 -3.08
CA ASP A 104 -0.37 4.76 -2.84
C ASP A 104 -1.17 5.42 -1.72
N CYS A 105 -0.50 5.86 -0.63
CA CYS A 105 -1.14 6.62 0.44
C CYS A 105 -1.83 7.87 -0.10
N ILE A 106 -1.14 8.66 -0.93
CA ILE A 106 -1.69 9.90 -1.49
C ILE A 106 -2.88 9.60 -2.41
N ASN A 107 -2.81 8.54 -3.21
CA ASN A 107 -3.92 8.14 -4.08
C ASN A 107 -5.13 7.68 -3.26
N ILE A 108 -4.92 6.87 -2.21
CA ILE A 108 -5.99 6.41 -1.33
C ILE A 108 -6.62 7.58 -0.58
N ILE A 109 -5.83 8.53 -0.05
CA ILE A 109 -6.34 9.72 0.64
C ILE A 109 -7.24 10.54 -0.29
N LYS A 110 -6.81 10.78 -1.54
CA LYS A 110 -7.62 11.48 -2.54
C LYS A 110 -8.92 10.73 -2.88
N GLN A 111 -8.86 9.40 -2.98
CA GLN A 111 -10.05 8.59 -3.24
C GLN A 111 -11.02 8.60 -2.06
N ALA A 112 -10.50 8.60 -0.83
CA ALA A 112 -11.29 8.69 0.39
C ALA A 112 -12.04 10.02 0.52
N GLU A 113 -11.41 11.15 0.15
CA GLU A 113 -12.08 12.47 0.08
C GLU A 113 -13.27 12.46 -0.89
N LEU A 114 -13.18 11.69 -1.97
CA LEU A 114 -14.26 11.50 -2.94
C LEU A 114 -15.29 10.44 -2.50
N GLY A 115 -15.13 9.85 -1.31
CA GLY A 115 -16.00 8.79 -0.79
C GLY A 115 -15.84 7.44 -1.50
N VAL A 116 -14.74 7.25 -2.24
CA VAL A 116 -14.47 6.04 -3.01
C VAL A 116 -13.58 5.09 -2.20
N PHE A 117 -14.01 3.82 -2.06
CA PHE A 117 -13.27 2.73 -1.38
C PHE A 117 -12.89 2.99 0.10
N PRO A 118 -13.87 3.18 1.01
CA PRO A 118 -13.61 3.41 2.43
C PRO A 118 -12.79 2.29 3.10
N GLU A 119 -12.86 1.06 2.59
CA GLU A 119 -12.11 -0.09 3.11
C GLU A 119 -10.59 0.07 2.88
N LEU A 120 -10.17 0.73 1.80
CA LEU A 120 -8.76 1.01 1.54
C LEU A 120 -8.21 2.05 2.51
N ALA A 121 -9.01 3.08 2.83
CA ALA A 121 -8.64 4.09 3.80
C ALA A 121 -8.51 3.52 5.22
N GLU A 122 -9.45 2.65 5.63
CA GLU A 122 -9.37 1.95 6.91
C GLU A 122 -8.10 1.08 6.98
N ARG A 123 -7.82 0.31 5.91
CA ARG A 123 -6.64 -0.56 5.88
C ARG A 123 -5.32 0.23 5.91
N LEU A 124 -5.27 1.34 5.19
CA LEU A 124 -4.14 2.26 5.25
C LEU A 124 -3.97 2.84 6.66
N GLY A 125 -5.06 3.24 7.31
CA GLY A 125 -5.06 3.71 8.70
C GLY A 125 -4.50 2.66 9.65
N ASN A 126 -4.94 1.41 9.53
CA ASN A 126 -4.43 0.29 10.32
C ASN A 126 -2.93 0.10 10.11
N PHE A 127 -2.45 0.17 8.86
CA PHE A 127 -1.02 0.04 8.57
C PHE A 127 -0.20 1.17 9.19
N LEU A 128 -0.69 2.42 9.12
CA LEU A 128 -0.03 3.56 9.75
C LEU A 128 0.08 3.39 11.27
N VAL A 129 -0.94 2.80 11.91
CA VAL A 129 -0.89 2.45 13.34
C VAL A 129 0.18 1.40 13.61
N LEU A 130 0.28 0.35 12.79
CA LEU A 130 1.34 -0.66 12.92
C LEU A 130 2.74 -0.04 12.78
N LEU A 131 2.92 0.79 11.76
CA LEU A 131 4.17 1.48 11.51
C LEU A 131 4.57 2.40 12.67
N ALA A 132 3.60 3.12 13.26
CA ALA A 132 3.84 4.02 14.39
C ALA A 132 4.14 3.27 15.70
N LYS A 133 3.59 2.06 15.90
CA LYS A 133 3.87 1.22 17.07
C LYS A 133 5.30 0.70 17.09
N GLN A 134 5.95 0.63 15.93
CA GLN A 134 7.27 0.03 15.84
C GLN A 134 8.35 0.99 16.35
N ASN A 135 8.63 0.87 17.64
CA ASN A 135 9.69 1.59 18.33
C ASN A 135 11.02 0.86 18.09
N THR A 136 11.67 1.11 16.96
CA THR A 136 13.06 0.67 16.77
C THR A 136 13.97 1.63 17.54
N GLU A 137 14.98 1.08 18.23
CA GLU A 137 16.01 1.84 18.96
C GLU A 137 16.82 2.83 18.09
N ALA A 138 16.47 2.94 16.80
CA ALA A 138 17.09 3.76 15.80
C ALA A 138 16.76 5.26 15.96
N ALA A 139 17.27 5.86 17.03
CA ALA A 139 17.51 7.31 17.21
C ALA A 139 16.45 8.27 16.60
N GLY A 140 15.16 7.93 16.72
CA GLY A 140 14.04 8.74 16.24
C GLY A 140 13.95 8.96 14.71
N LYS A 141 14.71 8.22 13.89
CA LYS A 141 14.67 8.37 12.42
C LYS A 141 13.61 7.49 11.76
N TRP A 142 13.33 6.34 12.36
CA TRP A 142 12.27 5.43 11.93
C TRP A 142 11.00 5.66 12.76
N PRO A 143 9.79 5.62 12.15
CA PRO A 143 9.49 5.64 10.72
C PRO A 143 9.43 7.07 10.14
N LEU A 144 9.73 8.09 10.95
CA LEU A 144 9.49 9.52 10.67
C LEU A 144 10.14 10.02 9.38
N HIS A 145 11.42 9.71 9.14
CA HIS A 145 12.18 10.28 8.02
C HIS A 145 11.72 9.77 6.65
N HIS A 146 11.34 8.50 6.56
CA HIS A 146 11.02 7.84 5.29
C HIS A 146 9.53 7.77 5.00
N PHE A 147 8.67 7.78 6.03
CA PHE A 147 7.23 7.60 5.86
C PHE A 147 6.44 8.79 6.36
N ALA A 148 6.41 9.03 7.68
CA ALA A 148 5.46 9.97 8.26
C ALA A 148 5.72 11.43 7.82
N GLY A 149 6.98 11.88 7.82
CA GLY A 149 7.34 13.24 7.39
C GLY A 149 6.95 13.53 5.94
N PRO A 150 7.41 12.71 4.97
CA PRO A 150 7.01 12.87 3.57
C PRO A 150 5.51 12.74 3.34
N LEU A 151 4.83 11.82 4.04
CA LEU A 151 3.39 11.64 3.91
C LEU A 151 2.64 12.89 4.36
N MET A 152 2.94 13.40 5.56
CA MET A 152 2.32 14.61 6.11
C MET A 152 2.57 15.82 5.21
N SER A 153 3.81 16.02 4.76
CA SER A 153 4.15 17.13 3.85
C SER A 153 3.35 17.11 2.56
N LYS A 154 3.00 15.92 2.04
CA LYS A 154 2.26 15.76 0.79
C LYS A 154 0.75 15.72 0.98
N SER A 155 0.25 15.27 2.13
CA SER A 155 -1.18 15.16 2.41
C SER A 155 -1.77 16.44 2.99
N PHE A 156 -1.03 17.23 3.77
CA PHE A 156 -1.54 18.48 4.37
C PHE A 156 -2.18 19.46 3.37
N PRO A 157 -1.60 19.71 2.18
CA PRO A 157 -2.23 20.58 1.20
C PRO A 157 -3.56 20.03 0.66
N LEU A 158 -3.71 18.71 0.58
CA LEU A 158 -4.93 18.07 0.06
C LEU A 158 -6.10 18.26 1.02
N ILE A 159 -5.85 18.04 2.31
CA ILE A 159 -6.84 18.20 3.38
C ILE A 159 -7.27 19.68 3.55
N ARG A 160 -6.39 20.64 3.22
CA ARG A 160 -6.71 22.08 3.37
C ARG A 160 -7.55 22.63 2.22
N SER A 161 -7.68 21.89 1.11
CA SER A 161 -8.43 22.33 -0.07
C SER A 161 -9.88 21.84 -0.09
N SER A 162 -10.35 21.12 0.94
CA SER A 162 -11.74 20.70 1.13
C SER A 162 -12.58 21.70 1.93
#